data_AF-D7E6R6-F1
#
_entry.id   AF-D7E6R6-F1
#
_cell.length_a   1.000
_cell.length_b   1.000
_cell.length_c   1.000
_cell.angle_alpha   90.00
_cell.angle_beta   90.00
_cell.angle_gamma   90.00
#
_symmetry.space_group_name_H-M   'P 1'
#
loop_
_entity.id
_entity.type
_entity.pdbx_description
1 polymer ?
#
loop_
_entity_poly.entity_id
_entity_poly.type
_entity_poly.pdbx_seq_one_letter_code
_entity_poly.pdbx_strand_id
1 'polypeptide(L)'
;MEKLTYKFLIPIILGILISVYGIILGYPINVLIAIIFALLFAFWLWVLVDCATREPSQDNDKLVWVIIIVFTHFIGALLYYFIRRPKRKAEFGE
;
A
#
# COMPACT_ATOMS: atom_id res chain seq x y z
N MET A 1 20.40 -52.51 8.56
CA MET A 1 20.28 -51.56 7.44
C MET A 1 19.22 -50.48 7.70
N GLU A 2 18.07 -50.82 8.27
CA GLU A 2 16.95 -49.89 8.52
C GLU A 2 17.27 -48.62 9.36
N LYS A 3 18.05 -48.76 10.46
CA LYS A 3 18.45 -47.61 11.30
C LYS A 3 19.35 -46.59 10.57
N LEU A 4 20.12 -47.04 9.59
CA LEU A 4 21.00 -46.17 8.80
C LEU A 4 20.17 -45.35 7.81
N THR A 5 19.17 -45.98 7.19
CA THR A 5 18.24 -45.33 6.25
C THR A 5 17.43 -44.22 6.93
N TYR A 6 16.86 -44.45 8.13
CA TYR A 6 16.10 -43.41 8.86
C TYR A 6 16.96 -42.21 9.27
N LYS A 7 18.23 -42.44 9.64
CA LYS A 7 19.14 -41.36 10.04
C LYS A 7 19.39 -40.35 8.92
N PHE A 8 19.32 -40.78 7.66
CA PHE A 8 19.43 -39.90 6.49
C PHE A 8 18.08 -39.38 6.00
N LEU A 9 17.00 -40.17 6.07
CA LEU A 9 15.68 -39.76 5.57
C LEU A 9 14.97 -38.74 6.47
N ILE A 10 15.09 -38.87 7.80
CA ILE A 10 14.41 -37.97 8.76
C ILE A 10 14.76 -36.48 8.53
N PRO A 11 16.04 -36.06 8.44
CA PRO A 11 16.37 -34.64 8.25
C PRO A 11 15.93 -34.11 6.88
N ILE A 12 15.94 -34.96 5.84
CA ILE A 12 15.47 -34.60 4.50
C ILE A 12 13.97 -34.33 4.52
N ILE A 13 13.20 -35.26 5.10
CA ILE A 13 11.74 -35.11 5.25
C ILE A 13 11.41 -33.89 6.12
N LEU A 14 12.13 -33.70 7.23
CA LEU A 14 11.94 -32.56 8.11
C LEU A 14 12.21 -31.23 7.40
N GLY A 15 13.29 -31.14 6.62
CA GLY A 15 13.62 -29.95 5.82
C GLY A 15 12.57 -29.62 4.75
N ILE A 16 12.02 -30.64 4.10
CA ILE A 16 10.92 -30.47 3.13
C ILE A 16 9.65 -30.01 3.84
N LEU A 17 9.30 -30.60 4.98
CA LEU A 17 8.12 -30.20 5.73
C LEU A 17 8.21 -28.74 6.22
N ILE A 18 9.39 -28.33 6.70
CA ILE A 18 9.63 -26.94 7.15
C ILE A 18 9.50 -25.96 5.98
N SER A 19 10.07 -26.27 4.81
CA SER A 19 9.98 -25.38 3.65
C SER A 19 8.56 -25.27 3.10
N VAL A 20 7.82 -26.38 3.02
CA VAL A 20 6.41 -26.40 2.61
C VAL A 20 5.54 -25.59 3.57
N TYR A 21 5.74 -25.75 4.88
CA TYR A 21 5.00 -24.99 5.89
C TYR A 21 5.29 -23.49 5.80
N GLY A 22 6.55 -23.10 5.56
CA GLY A 22 6.95 -21.71 5.34
C GLY A 22 6.31 -21.10 4.09
N ILE A 23 6.18 -21.85 3.00
CA ILE A 23 5.52 -21.40 1.77
C ILE A 23 4.01 -21.25 2.00
N ILE A 24 3.36 -22.22 2.65
CA ILE A 24 1.92 -22.20 2.91
C ILE A 24 1.53 -21.06 3.84
N LEU A 25 2.33 -20.77 4.88
CA LEU A 25 2.06 -19.64 5.78
C LEU A 25 2.51 -18.30 5.20
N GLY A 26 3.59 -18.27 4.44
CA GLY A 26 4.13 -17.05 3.83
C GLY A 26 3.29 -16.53 2.66
N TYR A 27 2.71 -17.43 1.86
CA TYR A 27 1.92 -17.05 0.70
C TYR A 27 0.69 -16.16 1.01
N PRO A 28 -0.20 -16.51 1.96
CA PRO A 28 -1.38 -15.70 2.25
C PRO A 28 -1.04 -14.33 2.85
N ILE A 29 0.02 -14.24 3.67
CA ILE A 29 0.42 -12.96 4.25
C ILE A 29 1.01 -12.02 3.19
N ASN A 30 1.77 -12.55 2.23
CA ASN A 30 2.30 -11.78 1.11
C ASN A 30 1.17 -11.26 0.20
N VAL A 31 0.15 -12.07 -0.07
CA VAL A 31 -1.03 -11.65 -0.84
C VAL A 31 -1.79 -10.54 -0.11
N LEU A 32 -1.98 -10.67 1.21
CA LEU A 32 -2.66 -9.64 2.00
C LEU A 32 -1.88 -8.31 1.99
N ILE A 33 -0.57 -8.35 2.16
CA ILE A 33 0.30 -7.17 2.09
C ILE A 33 0.20 -6.52 0.70
N ALA A 34 0.25 -7.30 -0.38
CA ALA A 34 0.12 -6.79 -1.74
C ALA A 34 -1.23 -6.09 -1.98
N ILE A 35 -2.34 -6.65 -1.46
CA ILE A 35 -3.66 -6.02 -1.55
C ILE A 35 -3.69 -4.69 -0.79
N ILE A 36 -3.13 -4.64 0.43
CA ILE A 36 -3.08 -3.41 1.23
C ILE A 36 -2.28 -2.33 0.49
N PHE A 37 -1.11 -2.67 -0.05
CA PHE A 37 -0.31 -1.73 -0.84
C PHE A 37 -1.05 -1.23 -2.08
N ALA A 38 -1.74 -2.12 -2.80
CA ALA A 38 -2.54 -1.74 -3.97
C ALA A 38 -3.68 -0.77 -3.60
N LEU A 39 -4.38 -1.01 -2.48
CA LEU A 39 -5.44 -0.13 -2.01
C LEU A 39 -4.91 1.25 -1.58
N LEU A 40 -3.79 1.28 -0.85
CA LEU A 40 -3.13 2.53 -0.49
C LEU A 40 -2.74 3.31 -1.74
N PHE A 41 -2.10 2.65 -2.72
CA PHE A 41 -1.69 3.28 -3.97
C PHE A 41 -2.89 3.81 -4.77
N ALA A 42 -3.98 3.05 -4.84
CA ALA A 42 -5.22 3.48 -5.46
C ALA A 42 -5.82 4.72 -4.75
N PHE A 43 -5.78 4.75 -3.41
CA PHE A 43 -6.21 5.90 -2.62
C PHE A 43 -5.35 7.14 -2.91
N TRP A 44 -4.03 7.00 -2.96
CA TRP A 44 -3.12 8.10 -3.31
C TRP A 44 -3.41 8.66 -4.71
N LEU A 45 -3.57 7.79 -5.71
CA LEU A 45 -3.94 8.20 -7.07
C LEU A 45 -5.28 8.90 -7.11
N TRP A 46 -6.29 8.39 -6.40
CA TRP A 46 -7.61 8.99 -6.33
C TRP A 46 -7.56 10.41 -5.77
N VAL A 47 -6.78 10.64 -4.70
CA VAL A 47 -6.60 11.98 -4.12
C VAL A 47 -5.86 12.91 -5.08
N LEU A 48 -4.87 12.40 -5.82
CA LEU A 48 -4.16 13.19 -6.82
C LEU A 48 -5.08 13.62 -7.98
N VAL A 49 -5.94 12.70 -8.46
CA VAL A 49 -6.96 13.01 -9.47
C VAL A 49 -8.00 13.99 -8.90
N ASP A 50 -8.42 13.84 -7.65
CA ASP A 50 -9.32 14.78 -6.97
C ASP A 50 -8.73 16.19 -6.94
N CYS A 51 -7.46 16.31 -6.57
CA CYS A 51 -6.74 17.58 -6.57
C CYS A 51 -6.58 18.18 -7.97
N ALA A 52 -6.29 17.36 -8.98
CA ALA A 52 -6.14 17.87 -10.34
C ALA A 52 -7.47 18.38 -10.93
N THR A 53 -8.58 17.72 -10.59
CA THR A 53 -9.91 17.97 -11.20
C THR A 53 -10.76 18.97 -10.44
N ARG A 54 -10.81 18.90 -9.10
CA ARG A 54 -11.72 19.71 -8.27
C ARG A 54 -11.10 20.98 -7.72
N GLU A 55 -9.79 21.10 -7.76
CA GLU A 55 -9.11 22.30 -7.28
C GLU A 55 -9.25 23.44 -8.30
N PRO A 56 -9.67 24.65 -7.90
CA PRO A 56 -9.77 25.79 -8.81
C PRO A 56 -8.38 26.23 -9.28
N SER A 57 -8.27 26.63 -10.54
CA SER A 57 -7.02 27.09 -11.18
C SER A 57 -6.70 28.56 -10.89
N GLN A 58 -7.45 29.21 -10.00
CA GLN A 58 -7.39 30.67 -9.79
C GLN A 58 -6.06 31.10 -9.17
N ASP A 59 -5.50 30.27 -8.29
CA ASP A 59 -4.21 30.49 -7.68
C ASP A 59 -3.36 29.22 -7.82
N ASN A 60 -2.03 29.38 -7.76
CA ASN A 60 -1.07 28.28 -7.88
C ASN A 60 -1.27 27.16 -6.82
N ASP A 61 -2.26 27.29 -5.93
CA ASP A 61 -2.75 26.29 -4.99
C ASP A 61 -2.94 24.91 -5.61
N LYS A 62 -3.50 24.79 -6.83
CA LYS A 62 -3.59 23.49 -7.52
C LYS A 62 -2.21 22.86 -7.70
N LEU A 63 -1.24 23.63 -8.21
CA LEU A 63 0.10 23.14 -8.47
C LEU A 63 0.84 22.80 -7.16
N VAL A 64 0.72 23.67 -6.14
CA VAL A 64 1.33 23.46 -4.83
C VAL A 64 0.82 22.17 -4.18
N TRP A 65 -0.50 21.95 -4.16
CA TRP A 65 -1.06 20.73 -3.57
C TRP A 65 -0.72 19.47 -4.36
N VAL A 66 -0.70 19.53 -5.70
CA VAL A 66 -0.23 18.41 -6.53
C VAL A 66 1.22 18.07 -6.20
N ILE A 67 2.10 19.06 -6.11
CA ILE A 67 3.52 18.86 -5.73
C ILE A 67 3.61 18.23 -4.34
N ILE A 68 2.87 18.74 -3.35
CA ILE A 68 2.86 18.18 -1.99
C ILE A 68 2.44 16.70 -2.03
N ILE A 69 1.32 16.36 -2.70
CA ILE A 69 0.79 15.00 -2.79
C ILE A 69 1.79 14.06 -3.50
N VAL A 70 2.45 14.54 -4.55
CA VAL A 70 3.44 13.75 -5.30
C VAL A 70 4.70 13.49 -4.47
N PHE A 71 5.25 14.51 -3.82
CA PHE A 71 6.50 14.35 -3.07
C PHE A 71 6.30 13.64 -1.73
N THR A 72 5.17 13.86 -1.05
CA THR A 72 4.90 13.27 0.28
C THR A 72 4.03 12.01 0.22
N HIS A 73 3.65 11.57 -0.99
CA HIS A 73 2.85 10.36 -1.24
C HIS A 73 1.61 10.27 -0.33
N PHE A 74 1.49 9.20 0.47
CA PHE A 74 0.34 8.93 1.34
C PHE A 74 0.11 10.04 2.36
N ILE A 75 1.17 10.67 2.87
CA ILE A 75 1.07 11.74 3.85
C ILE A 75 0.40 12.96 3.21
N GLY A 76 0.81 13.33 2.00
CA GLY A 76 0.21 14.43 1.25
C GLY A 76 -1.24 14.17 0.87
N ALA A 77 -1.56 12.93 0.49
CA ALA A 77 -2.94 12.53 0.23
C ALA A 77 -3.83 12.66 1.48
N LEU A 78 -3.35 12.25 2.66
CA LEU A 78 -4.06 12.46 3.92
C LEU A 78 -4.24 13.95 4.25
N LEU A 79 -3.16 14.73 4.15
CA LEU A 79 -3.21 16.17 4.43
C LEU A 79 -4.19 16.89 3.51
N TYR A 80 -4.19 16.55 2.21
CA TYR A 80 -5.15 17.09 1.27
C TYR A 80 -6.59 16.72 1.65
N TYR A 81 -6.84 15.45 1.98
CA TYR A 81 -8.17 14.96 2.31
C TYR A 81 -8.74 15.61 3.58
N PHE A 82 -7.93 15.76 4.64
CA PHE A 82 -8.40 16.29 5.92
C PHE A 82 -8.33 17.81 6.04
N ILE A 83 -7.35 18.46 5.40
CA ILE A 83 -7.12 19.91 5.56
C ILE A 83 -7.61 20.68 4.35
N ARG A 84 -7.20 20.30 3.14
CA ARG A 84 -7.53 21.08 1.94
C ARG A 84 -8.98 20.91 1.53
N ARG A 85 -9.49 19.67 1.54
CA ARG A 85 -10.85 19.37 1.09
C ARG A 85 -11.92 20.17 1.84
N PRO A 86 -11.93 20.27 3.19
CA PRO A 86 -12.91 21.09 3.91
C PRO A 86 -12.71 22.59 3.68
N LYS A 87 -11.45 23.03 3.56
CA LYS A 87 -11.12 24.44 3.29
C LYS A 87 -11.66 24.88 1.93
N ARG A 88 -11.55 24.05 0.89
CA ARG A 88 -12.18 24.30 -0.42
C ARG A 88 -13.70 24.44 -0.31
N LYS A 89 -14.38 23.59 0.47
CA LYS A 89 -15.83 23.69 0.69
C LYS A 89 -16.21 25.01 1.36
N ALA A 90 -15.40 25.46 2.32
CA ALA A 90 -15.61 26.73 3.01
C ALA A 90 -15.38 27.95 2.11
N GLU A 91 -14.38 27.89 1.22
CA GLU A 91 -14.01 28.99 0.31
C GLU A 91 -14.92 29.09 -0.93
N PHE A 92 -15.32 27.95 -1.49
CA PHE A 92 -16.01 27.88 -2.78
C PHE A 92 -17.44 27.29 -2.71
N GLY A 93 -17.90 26.84 -1.54
CA GLY A 93 -19.30 26.48 -1.31
C GLY A 93 -19.79 25.17 -1.94
N GLU A 94 -18.89 24.28 -2.39
CA GLU A 94 -19.22 22.95 -2.94
C GLU A 94 -19.28 21.82 -1.88
#